data_AF-A0A832ZKM7-F1
#
_entry.id   AF-A0A832ZKM7-F1
#
_cell.length_a   1.000
_cell.length_b   1.000
_cell.length_c   1.000
_cell.angle_alpha   90.00
_cell.angle_beta   90.00
_cell.angle_gamma   90.00
#
_symmetry.space_group_name_H-M   'P 1'
#
loop_
_entity.id
_entity.type
_entity.pdbx_description
1 polymer ?
#
loop_
_entity_poly.entity_id
_entity_poly.type
_entity_poly.pdbx_seq_one_letter_code
_entity_poly.pdbx_strand_id
1 'polypeptide(L)'
;MKTQKCIICGKSIGEEEEYIECCDCNSRMHKGCFDGELLTDANGNPLCPICASTEALDWLDELIASYTTVYKRDPRGENIKSRLQNLLKILEGKA
;
A
#
# COMPACT_ATOMS: atom_id res chain seq x y z
N MET A 1 0.92 30.20 -4.94
CA MET A 1 0.00 29.04 -5.03
C MET A 1 0.76 27.79 -4.61
N LYS A 2 0.24 26.98 -3.68
CA LYS A 2 0.83 25.67 -3.38
C LYS A 2 0.54 24.75 -4.56
N THR A 3 1.55 24.46 -5.37
CA THR A 3 1.46 23.43 -6.42
C THR A 3 1.17 22.09 -5.76
N GLN A 4 0.04 21.49 -6.06
CA GLN A 4 -0.31 20.17 -5.57
C GLN A 4 0.46 19.13 -6.36
N LYS A 5 1.06 18.16 -5.67
CA LYS A 5 1.87 17.10 -6.28
C LYS A 5 1.19 15.76 -6.12
N CYS A 6 1.29 14.94 -7.15
CA CYS A 6 0.89 13.55 -7.11
C CYS A 6 1.84 12.77 -6.20
N ILE A 7 1.31 12.07 -5.19
CA ILE A 7 2.13 11.29 -4.25
C ILE A 7 2.78 10.05 -4.88
N ILE A 8 2.26 9.57 -6.02
CA ILE A 8 2.78 8.40 -6.73
C ILE A 8 4.00 8.78 -7.59
N CYS A 9 3.86 9.79 -8.47
CA CYS A 9 4.90 10.13 -9.44
C CYS A 9 5.74 11.38 -9.07
N GLY A 10 5.34 12.10 -8.01
CA GLY A 10 6.01 13.31 -7.53
C GLY A 10 5.81 14.57 -8.41
N LYS A 11 5.18 14.44 -9.58
CA LYS A 11 4.92 15.56 -10.50
C LYS A 11 3.75 16.40 -10.01
N SER A 12 3.72 17.66 -10.41
CA SER A 12 2.59 18.55 -10.16
C SER A 12 1.33 18.04 -10.87
N ILE A 13 0.18 18.28 -10.25
CA ILE A 13 -1.15 18.05 -10.83
C ILE A 13 -1.61 19.40 -11.39
N GLY A 14 -1.91 19.43 -12.70
CA GLY A 14 -2.45 20.62 -13.36
C GLY A 14 -3.87 20.96 -12.92
N GLU A 15 -4.30 22.21 -13.10
CA GLU A 15 -5.65 22.65 -12.68
C GLU A 15 -6.79 21.94 -13.44
N GLU A 16 -6.52 21.49 -14.67
CA GLU A 16 -7.46 20.76 -15.52
C GLU A 16 -7.25 19.23 -15.48
N GLU A 17 -6.24 18.75 -14.76
CA GLU A 17 -5.94 17.32 -14.68
C GLU A 17 -6.88 16.61 -13.70
N GLU A 18 -7.41 15.45 -14.11
CA GLU A 18 -8.19 14.59 -13.21
C GLU A 18 -7.29 14.00 -12.10
N TYR A 19 -7.76 14.12 -10.86
CA TYR A 19 -7.09 13.57 -9.69
C TYR A 19 -8.06 12.82 -8.78
N ILE A 20 -7.48 11.93 -7.98
CA ILE A 20 -8.14 11.18 -6.92
C ILE A 20 -7.48 11.56 -5.59
N GLU A 21 -8.27 11.60 -4.52
CA GLU A 21 -7.77 11.83 -3.17
C GLU A 21 -7.81 10.53 -2.37
N CYS A 22 -6.74 10.26 -1.63
CA CYS A 22 -6.73 9.21 -0.63
C CYS A 22 -7.75 9.53 0.47
N CYS A 23 -8.64 8.58 0.81
CA CYS A 23 -9.66 8.79 1.84
C CYS A 23 -9.08 9.02 3.24
N ASP A 24 -7.89 8.50 3.53
CA ASP A 24 -7.31 8.56 4.88
C ASP A 24 -6.49 9.84 5.14
N CYS A 25 -5.72 10.28 4.15
CA CYS A 25 -4.76 11.36 4.31
C CYS A 25 -4.96 12.55 3.36
N ASN A 26 -5.97 12.50 2.49
CA ASN A 26 -6.28 13.51 1.48
C ASN A 26 -5.13 13.80 0.49
N SER A 27 -4.15 12.89 0.40
CA SER A 27 -3.07 13.00 -0.60
C SER A 27 -3.64 12.86 -2.00
N ARG A 28 -3.22 13.74 -2.91
CA ARG A 28 -3.67 13.75 -4.31
C ARG A 28 -2.83 12.81 -5.17
N MET A 29 -3.50 12.15 -6.10
CA MET A 29 -2.92 11.24 -7.08
C MET A 29 -3.50 11.60 -8.44
N HIS A 30 -2.67 11.63 -9.49
CA HIS A 30 -3.21 11.63 -10.86
C HIS A 30 -4.12 10.42 -11.01
N LYS A 31 -5.29 10.61 -11.61
CA LYS A 31 -6.21 9.48 -11.87
C LYS A 31 -5.53 8.36 -12.65
N GLY A 32 -4.74 8.71 -13.68
CA GLY A 32 -3.96 7.72 -14.44
C GLY A 32 -2.84 7.03 -13.63
N CYS A 33 -2.28 7.66 -12.60
CA CYS A 33 -1.35 6.98 -11.70
C CYS A 33 -2.07 6.02 -10.75
N PHE A 34 -3.30 6.35 -10.35
CA PHE A 34 -4.13 5.53 -9.47
C PHE A 34 -4.72 4.31 -10.21
N ASP A 35 -5.29 4.52 -11.39
CA ASP A 35 -5.93 3.46 -12.20
C ASP A 35 -4.95 2.34 -12.60
N GLY A 36 -3.65 2.63 -12.63
CA GLY A 36 -2.60 1.63 -12.88
C GLY A 36 -2.40 0.63 -11.75
N GLU A 37 -2.81 0.96 -10.52
CA GLU A 37 -2.47 0.18 -9.31
C GLU A 37 -3.68 -0.16 -8.41
N LEU A 38 -4.91 0.29 -8.75
CA LEU A 38 -6.18 0.02 -8.04
C LEU A 38 -6.02 -0.24 -6.53
N LEU A 39 -5.69 0.81 -5.78
CA LEU A 39 -5.46 0.75 -4.34
C LEU A 39 -6.69 1.25 -3.60
N THR A 40 -7.48 0.36 -3.01
CA THR A 40 -8.68 0.73 -2.25
C THR A 40 -8.73 0.08 -0.89
N ASP A 41 -9.45 0.72 0.04
CA ASP A 41 -9.85 0.11 1.31
C ASP A 41 -10.84 -1.05 1.07
N ALA A 42 -11.27 -1.70 2.15
CA ALA A 42 -12.27 -2.78 2.10
C ALA A 42 -13.65 -2.36 1.55
N ASN A 43 -13.94 -1.06 1.50
CA ASN A 43 -15.19 -0.49 1.01
C ASN A 43 -15.08 0.01 -0.45
N GLY A 44 -13.89 -0.07 -1.06
CA GLY A 44 -13.62 0.44 -2.40
C GLY A 44 -13.25 1.93 -2.43
N ASN A 45 -12.98 2.57 -1.30
CA ASN A 45 -12.52 3.95 -1.24
C ASN A 45 -11.04 4.04 -1.65
N PRO A 46 -10.64 5.04 -2.45
CA PRO A 46 -9.26 5.18 -2.91
C PRO A 46 -8.25 5.40 -1.77
N LEU A 47 -7.14 4.67 -1.81
CA LEU A 47 -6.00 4.83 -0.92
C LEU A 47 -4.75 5.21 -1.71
N CYS A 48 -3.88 6.02 -1.10
CA CYS A 48 -2.52 6.19 -1.61
C CYS A 48 -1.66 4.96 -1.28
N PRO A 49 -0.53 4.74 -1.98
CA PRO A 49 0.32 3.58 -1.75
C PRO A 49 0.78 3.38 -0.29
N ILE A 50 0.98 4.48 0.44
CA ILE A 50 1.39 4.42 1.84
C ILE A 50 0.23 3.97 2.75
N CYS A 51 -0.96 4.55 2.60
CA CYS A 51 -2.13 4.16 3.38
C CYS A 51 -2.56 2.72 3.04
N ALA A 52 -2.57 2.34 1.76
CA ALA A 52 -2.85 0.97 1.33
C ALA A 52 -1.85 -0.04 1.91
N SER A 53 -0.55 0.30 1.95
CA SER A 53 0.45 -0.56 2.58
C SER A 53 0.24 -0.67 4.10
N THR A 54 -0.22 0.40 4.74
CA THR A 54 -0.52 0.41 6.18
C THR A 54 -1.68 -0.53 6.49
N GLU A 55 -2.80 -0.39 5.77
CA GLU A 55 -3.95 -1.30 5.94
C GLU A 55 -3.58 -2.77 5.65
N ALA A 56 -2.78 -3.01 4.61
CA ALA A 56 -2.32 -4.36 4.28
C ALA A 56 -1.46 -4.98 5.40
N LEU A 57 -0.62 -4.18 6.05
CA LEU A 57 0.20 -4.61 7.19
C LEU A 57 -0.66 -4.86 8.43
N ASP A 58 -1.57 -3.96 8.76
CA ASP A 58 -2.49 -4.11 9.89
C ASP A 58 -3.32 -5.41 9.75
N TRP A 59 -3.83 -5.67 8.55
CA TRP A 59 -4.55 -6.91 8.25
C TRP A 59 -3.65 -8.15 8.36
N LEU A 60 -2.41 -8.08 7.88
CA LEU A 60 -1.46 -9.18 7.98
C LEU A 60 -1.08 -9.48 9.45
N ASP A 61 -0.91 -8.45 10.27
CA ASP A 61 -0.62 -8.56 11.70
C ASP A 61 -1.76 -9.27 12.42
N GLU A 62 -3.01 -8.88 12.17
CA GLU A 62 -4.20 -9.53 12.73
C GLU A 62 -4.30 -11.01 12.28
N LEU A 63 -4.02 -11.28 11.00
CA LEU A 63 -4.04 -12.62 10.43
C LEU A 63 -2.98 -13.53 11.09
N ILE A 64 -1.74 -13.04 11.25
CA ILE A 64 -0.66 -13.80 11.88
C ILE A 64 -0.98 -14.04 13.37
N ALA A 65 -1.43 -13.00 14.08
CA ALA A 65 -1.76 -13.10 15.51
C ALA A 65 -2.89 -14.12 15.75
N SER A 66 -3.95 -14.06 14.94
CA SER A 66 -5.13 -14.93 15.10
C SER A 66 -4.87 -16.38 14.68
N TYR A 67 -4.03 -16.60 13.66
CA TYR A 67 -3.85 -17.92 13.05
C TYR A 67 -2.43 -18.48 13.17
N THR A 68 -1.64 -18.02 14.15
CA THR A 68 -0.24 -18.46 14.34
C THR A 68 -0.07 -19.99 14.31
N THR A 69 -1.00 -20.75 14.89
CA THR A 69 -0.95 -22.22 14.89
C THR A 69 -1.03 -22.82 13.48
N VAL A 70 -1.79 -22.21 12.57
CA VAL A 70 -1.90 -22.63 11.17
C VAL A 70 -0.56 -22.45 10.45
N TYR A 71 0.04 -21.26 10.57
CA TYR A 71 1.35 -20.96 10.00
C TYR A 71 2.45 -21.93 10.47
N LYS A 72 2.39 -22.39 11.73
CA LYS A 72 3.37 -23.33 12.29
C LYS A 72 3.20 -24.77 11.81
N ARG A 73 1.98 -25.19 11.48
CA ARG A 73 1.66 -26.58 11.12
C ARG A 73 1.66 -26.84 9.62
N ASP A 74 1.34 -25.82 8.83
CA ASP A 74 1.32 -25.92 7.38
C ASP A 74 2.70 -25.56 6.80
N PRO A 75 3.33 -26.40 5.96
CA PRO A 75 4.63 -26.10 5.35
C PRO A 75 4.62 -24.83 4.50
N ARG A 76 3.46 -24.37 4.02
CA ARG A 76 3.32 -23.08 3.31
C ARG A 76 3.56 -21.88 4.23
N GLY A 77 3.41 -22.03 5.54
CA GLY A 77 3.67 -20.97 6.50
C GLY A 77 5.13 -20.52 6.53
N GLU A 78 6.09 -21.46 6.42
CA GLU A 78 7.51 -21.13 6.28
C GLU A 78 7.83 -20.42 4.96
N ASN A 79 7.12 -20.75 3.86
CA ASN A 79 7.24 -20.00 2.60
C ASN A 79 6.81 -18.53 2.78
N ILE A 80 5.65 -18.29 3.42
CA ILE A 80 5.18 -16.92 3.69
C ILE A 80 6.21 -16.16 4.52
N LYS A 81 6.72 -16.76 5.60
CA LYS A 81 7.77 -16.17 6.43
C LYS A 81 9.03 -15.82 5.63
N SER A 82 9.51 -16.73 4.78
CA SER A 82 10.68 -16.49 3.92
C SER A 82 10.44 -15.31 2.95
N ARG A 83 9.25 -15.23 2.35
CA ARG A 83 8.88 -14.10 1.48
C ARG A 83 8.87 -12.77 2.24
N LEU A 84 8.27 -12.72 3.43
CA LEU A 84 8.26 -11.51 4.26
C LEU A 84 9.68 -11.07 4.64
N GLN A 85 10.53 -12.02 5.07
CA GLN A 85 11.93 -11.74 5.37
C GLN A 85 12.69 -11.21 4.15
N ASN A 86 12.42 -11.71 2.95
CA ASN A 86 13.04 -11.20 1.72
C ASN A 86 12.55 -9.80 1.36
N LEU A 87 11.26 -9.50 1.53
CA LEU A 87 10.74 -8.14 1.35
C LEU A 87 11.39 -7.16 2.32
N LEU A 88 11.52 -7.52 3.60
CA LEU A 88 12.21 -6.70 4.60
C LEU A 88 13.66 -6.44 4.18
N LYS A 89 14.39 -7.46 3.70
CA LYS A 89 15.76 -7.27 3.19
C LYS A 89 15.82 -6.30 2.00
N ILE A 90 14.82 -6.31 1.10
CA ILE A 90 14.76 -5.37 -0.03
C ILE A 90 14.54 -3.94 0.50
N LEU A 91 13.73 -3.77 1.54
CA LEU A 91 13.43 -2.46 2.12
C LEU A 91 14.56 -1.92 3.02
N GLU A 92 15.24 -2.80 3.77
CA GLU A 92 16.37 -2.47 4.66
C GLU A 92 17.71 -2.37 3.90
N GLY A 93 17.80 -3.02 2.73
CA GLY A 93 18.98 -3.08 1.88
C GLY A 93 19.05 -1.93 0.88
N LYS A 94 19.80 -0.89 1.26
CA LYS A 94 20.46 0.14 0.43
C LYS A 94 20.41 -0.11 -1.09
N ALA A 95 19.92 0.90 -1.84
CA ALA A 95 20.34 1.11 -3.23
C ALA A 95 21.88 1.14 -3.35
#